data_AF-A0A922VJL3-F1
#
_entry.id   AF-A0A922VJL3-F1
#
_cell.length_a   1.000
_cell.length_b   1.000
_cell.length_c   1.000
_cell.angle_alpha   90.00
_cell.angle_beta   90.00
_cell.angle_gamma   90.00
#
_symmetry.space_group_name_H-M   'P 1'
#
loop_
_entity.id
_entity.type
_entity.pdbx_description
1 polymer ?
#
loop_
_entity_poly.entity_id
_entity_poly.type
_entity_poly.pdbx_seq_one_letter_code
_entity_poly.pdbx_strand_id
1 'polypeptide(L)' 'EDPDRRRLAVEQASIEQSVANLRTFPWIRSREASGALRLHGAWFDIGRGELHVLTRAGWKPVADD' A
#
# COMPACT_ATOMS: atom_id res chain seq x y z
N GLU A 1 11.13 21.87 -5.24
CA GLU A 1 10.64 20.53 -4.89
C GLU A 1 11.56 19.48 -5.49
N ASP A 2 11.93 18.48 -4.71
CA ASP A 2 12.73 17.34 -5.16
C ASP A 2 11.88 16.46 -6.10
N PRO A 3 12.29 16.26 -7.37
CA PRO A 3 11.59 15.39 -8.32
C PRO A 3 11.37 13.96 -7.82
N ASP A 4 12.32 13.41 -7.06
CA ASP A 4 12.23 12.03 -6.57
C ASP A 4 11.18 11.91 -5.48
N ARG A 5 11.09 12.92 -4.60
CA ARG A 5 10.03 13.00 -3.59
C ARG A 5 8.64 13.08 -4.23
N ARG A 6 8.48 13.85 -5.31
CA ARG A 6 7.20 13.93 -6.04
C ARG A 6 6.82 12.61 -6.71
N ARG A 7 7.79 11.94 -7.33
CA ARG A 7 7.60 10.63 -7.94
C ARG A 7 7.13 9.61 -6.89
N LEU A 8 7.85 9.50 -5.77
CA LEU A 8 7.51 8.60 -4.68
C LEU A 8 6.08 8.86 -4.16
N ALA A 9 5.70 10.13 -3.98
CA ALA A 9 4.36 10.49 -3.52
C ALA A 9 3.26 10.00 -4.49
N VAL A 10 3.47 10.13 -5.80
CA VAL A 10 2.51 9.65 -6.81
C VAL A 10 2.44 8.12 -6.84
N GLU A 11 3.59 7.45 -6.75
CA GLU A 11 3.66 5.98 -6.70
C GLU A 11 2.90 5.42 -5.48
N GLN A 12 3.13 5.99 -4.31
CA GLN A 12 2.43 5.63 -3.07
C GLN A 12 0.92 5.92 -3.14
N ALA A 13 0.54 7.10 -3.64
CA ALA A 13 -0.87 7.49 -3.79
C ALA A 13 -1.63 6.56 -4.76
N SER A 14 -0.98 6.09 -5.82
CA SER A 14 -1.56 5.12 -6.76
C SER A 14 -1.92 3.80 -6.07
N ILE A 15 -1.06 3.31 -5.16
CA ILE A 15 -1.31 2.09 -4.41
C ILE A 15 -2.41 2.30 -3.38
N GLU A 16 -2.40 3.43 -2.65
CA GLU A 16 -3.46 3.79 -1.71
C GLU A 16 -4.83 3.83 -2.40
N GLN A 17 -4.91 4.49 -3.56
CA GLN A 17 -6.13 4.57 -4.35
C GLN A 17 -6.57 3.19 -4.87
N SER A 18 -5.63 2.36 -5.30
CA SER A 18 -5.92 0.99 -5.77
C SER A 18 -6.49 0.12 -4.64
N VAL A 19 -5.93 0.19 -3.44
CA VAL A 19 -6.47 -0.50 -2.25
C VAL A 19 -7.87 0.03 -1.89
N ALA A 20 -8.07 1.34 -1.94
CA ALA A 20 -9.38 1.96 -1.72
C ALA A 20 -10.41 1.45 -2.76
N ASN A 21 -10.02 1.38 -4.03
CA ASN A 21 -10.86 0.86 -5.11
C ASN A 21 -11.21 -0.61 -4.88
N LEU A 22 -10.25 -1.45 -4.48
CA LEU A 22 -10.51 -2.87 -4.17
C LEU A 22 -11.59 -3.03 -3.08
N ARG A 23 -11.57 -2.17 -2.06
CA ARG A 23 -12.58 -2.15 -0.98
C ARG A 23 -13.98 -1.74 -1.43
N THR A 24 -14.12 -1.17 -2.63
CA THR A 24 -15.44 -0.82 -3.18
C THR A 24 -16.19 -2.04 -3.69
N PHE A 25 -15.49 -3.11 -4.12
CA PHE A 25 -16.16 -4.29 -4.64
C PHE A 25 -16.85 -5.08 -3.51
N PRO A 26 -18.15 -5.43 -3.64
CA PRO A 26 -18.93 -6.04 -2.56
C PRO A 26 -18.34 -7.33 -1.98
N TRP A 27 -17.85 -8.23 -2.85
CA TRP A 27 -17.22 -9.49 -2.48
C TRP A 27 -15.89 -9.37 -1.71
N ILE A 28 -15.12 -8.30 -1.94
CA ILE A 28 -13.88 -8.03 -1.21
C ILE A 28 -14.24 -7.46 0.16
N ARG A 29 -15.09 -6.42 0.19
CA ARG A 29 -15.58 -5.80 1.42
C ARG A 29 -16.19 -6.83 2.38
N SER A 30 -17.03 -7.73 1.87
CA SER A 30 -17.68 -8.77 2.66
C SER A 30 -16.67 -9.74 3.28
N ARG A 31 -15.63 -10.14 2.54
CA ARG A 31 -14.58 -11.05 3.04
C ARG A 31 -13.60 -10.38 4.00
N GLU A 32 -13.27 -9.10 3.78
CA GLU A 32 -12.50 -8.32 4.76
C GLU A 32 -13.30 -8.17 6.07
N ALA A 33 -14.60 -7.87 5.98
CA ALA A 33 -15.46 -7.72 7.16
C ALA A 33 -15.64 -9.03 7.95
N SER A 34 -15.64 -10.19 7.28
CA SER A 34 -15.69 -11.50 7.96
C SER A 34 -14.33 -11.97 8.49
N GLY A 35 -13.24 -11.26 8.20
CA GLY A 35 -11.87 -11.67 8.55
C GLY A 35 -11.30 -12.77 7.65
N ALA A 36 -12.02 -13.20 6.62
CA ALA A 36 -11.56 -14.22 5.68
C ALA A 36 -10.55 -13.69 4.65
N LEU A 37 -10.40 -12.37 4.55
CA LEU A 37 -9.45 -11.70 3.65
C LEU A 37 -8.76 -10.55 4.39
N ARG A 38 -7.47 -10.34 4.12
CA ARG A 38 -6.73 -9.14 4.49
C ARG A 38 -6.17 -8.50 3.22
N LEU A 39 -6.41 -7.21 3.03
CA LEU A 39 -5.77 -6.44 1.96
C LEU A 39 -4.57 -5.67 2.50
N HIS A 40 -3.47 -5.74 1.76
CA HIS A 40 -2.23 -5.02 2.03
C HIS A 40 -1.84 -4.20 0.81
N GLY A 41 -1.36 -2.97 1.04
CA GLY A 41 -0.68 -2.18 0.02
C GLY A 41 0.83 -2.28 0.24
N ALA A 42 1.60 -2.44 -0.84
CA ALA A 42 3.04 -2.58 -0.78
C ALA A 42 3.70 -1.83 -1.95
N TRP A 43 4.82 -1.18 -1.67
CA TRP A 43 5.68 -0.47 -2.61
C TRP A 43 7.11 -0.96 -2.41
N PHE A 44 7.83 -1.25 -3.48
CA PHE A 44 9.17 -1.81 -3.40
C PHE A 44 10.19 -0.86 -4.00
N ASP A 45 11.15 -0.41 -3.20
CA ASP A 45 12.31 0.34 -3.68
C ASP A 45 13.31 -0.64 -4.29
N ILE A 46 13.31 -0.75 -5.62
CA ILE A 46 14.21 -1.66 -6.34
C ILE A 46 15.68 -1.26 -6.11
N GLY A 47 15.98 0.03 -6.01
CA GLY A 47 17.34 0.53 -5.87
C GLY A 47 17.94 0.22 -4.50
N ARG A 48 17.11 0.25 -3.45
CA ARG A 48 17.52 -0.08 -2.08
C ARG A 48 17.25 -1.52 -1.66
N GLY A 49 16.44 -2.26 -2.42
CA GLY A 49 15.99 -3.60 -2.04
C GLY A 49 15.03 -3.59 -0.85
N GLU A 50 14.29 -2.50 -0.64
CA GLU A 50 13.43 -2.33 0.52
C GLU A 50 11.95 -2.49 0.16
N LEU A 51 11.25 -3.36 0.88
CA LEU A 51 9.79 -3.43 0.83
C LEU A 51 9.19 -2.46 1.85
N HIS A 52 8.28 -1.60 1.39
CA HIS A 52 7.49 -0.71 2.24
C HIS A 52 6.03 -1.16 2.19
N VAL A 53 5.38 -1.19 3.35
CA VAL A 53 3.96 -1.55 3.48
C VAL A 53 3.13 -0.37 3.95
N LEU A 54 1.94 -0.25 3.39
CA LEU A 54 0.96 0.74 3.81
C LEU A 54 0.32 0.30 5.14
N THR A 55 0.52 1.10 6.18
CA THR A 55 -0.11 0.92 7.49
C THR A 55 -1.14 2.01 7.77
N ARG A 56 -1.86 1.93 8.90
CA ARG A 56 -2.74 3.00 9.35
C ARG A 56 -2.00 4.33 9.65
N ALA A 57 -0.71 4.26 9.95
CA ALA A 57 0.13 5.43 10.22
C ALA A 57 0.88 5.94 8.98
N GLY A 58 0.60 5.38 7.80
CA GLY A 58 1.36 5.62 6.56
C GLY A 58 2.33 4.50 6.22
N TRP A 59 3.23 4.78 5.29
CA TRP A 59 4.21 3.83 4.77
C TRP A 59 5.31 3.51 5.78
N LYS A 60 5.63 2.22 5.92
CA LYS A 60 6.73 1.75 6.77
C LYS A 60 7.57 0.70 6.04
N PRO A 61 8.91 0.74 6.14
CA PRO A 61 9.73 -0.36 5.67
C PRO A 61 9.39 -1.63 6.46
N VAL A 62 9.40 -2.77 5.79
CA VAL A 62 9.10 -4.07 6.39
C VAL A 62 10.21 -4.52 7.33
N ALA A 63 11.47 -4.12 7.07
CA ALA A 63 12.70 -4.43 7.83
C ALA A 63 12.72 -5.86 8.40
N ASP A 64 13.53 -6.74 7.81
CA ASP A 64 13.70 -8.15 8.21
C ASP A 64 13.62 -8.34 9.74
N ASP A 65 12.48 -8.84 10.24
CA ASP A 65 12.29 -9.27 11.63
C ASP A 65 13.29 -10.38 12.00
#